data_AF-A0AAV2DQZ0-F1
#
_entry.id   AF-A0AAV2DQZ0-F1
#
_cell.length_a   1.000
_cell.length_b   1.000
_cell.length_c   1.000
_cell.angle_alpha   90.00
_cell.angle_beta   90.00
_cell.angle_gamma   90.00
#
_symmetry.space_group_name_H-M   'P 1'
#
loop_
_entity.id
_entity.type
_entity.pdbx_description
1 polymer ?
#
loop_
_entity_poly.entity_id
_entity_poly.type
_entity_poly.pdbx_seq_one_letter_code
_entity_poly.pdbx_strand_id
1 'polypeptide(L)'
;MVLELGEMGAKNAEELLLEGLEALKDLVTLMLLGLASIQRLPSLSKLVKLKYLIVTDAPKLCVIESLADLQSLEHVTIIGCTSLERLPTGLSGLEQLRSIEIQGCTKLTDLLALSKLRSNVSAWQPNSDTDLYDSVFALSKH
;
A
#
# COMPACT_ATOMS: atom_id res chain seq x y z
N MET A 1 -7.60 -8.64 -11.17
CA MET A 1 -8.57 -8.56 -10.05
C MET A 1 -8.18 -7.40 -9.17
N VAL A 2 -9.13 -6.52 -8.85
CA VAL A 2 -8.94 -5.35 -7.99
C VAL A 2 -9.86 -5.48 -6.78
N LEU A 3 -9.36 -5.12 -5.61
CA LEU A 3 -10.13 -5.02 -4.37
C LEU A 3 -9.95 -3.63 -3.79
N GLU A 4 -11.06 -2.96 -3.52
CA GLU A 4 -11.10 -1.66 -2.86
C GLU A 4 -11.86 -1.76 -1.54
N LEU A 5 -11.21 -1.33 -0.45
CA LEU A 5 -11.75 -1.25 0.89
C LEU A 5 -11.82 0.23 1.29
N GLY A 6 -12.92 0.90 0.92
CA GLY A 6 -13.19 2.29 1.33
C GLY A 6 -14.67 2.62 1.47
N GLU A 7 -15.54 1.98 0.68
CA GLU A 7 -17.00 2.12 0.80
C GLU A 7 -17.63 1.07 1.74
N MET A 8 -16.89 0.02 2.09
CA MET A 8 -17.37 -0.99 3.03
C MET A 8 -17.19 -0.49 4.46
N GLY A 9 -18.24 -0.54 5.28
CA GLY A 9 -18.18 -0.11 6.67
C GLY A 9 -16.96 -0.69 7.40
N ALA A 10 -16.32 0.10 8.26
CA ALA A 10 -14.99 -0.19 8.84
C ALA A 10 -14.82 -1.60 9.42
N LYS A 11 -15.89 -2.21 9.95
CA LYS A 11 -15.89 -3.59 10.47
C LYS A 11 -15.66 -4.64 9.39
N ASN A 12 -16.28 -4.48 8.22
CA ASN A 12 -16.17 -5.43 7.11
C ASN A 12 -14.76 -5.37 6.48
N ALA A 13 -14.16 -4.18 6.41
CA ALA A 13 -12.79 -4.03 5.97
C ALA A 13 -11.82 -4.72 6.94
N GLU A 14 -12.01 -4.57 8.24
CA GLU A 14 -11.16 -5.20 9.27
C GLU A 14 -11.25 -6.74 9.23
N GLU A 15 -12.46 -7.30 9.16
CA GLU A 15 -12.68 -8.74 9.06
C GLU A 15 -12.07 -9.34 7.79
N LEU A 16 -12.25 -8.68 6.64
CA LEU A 16 -11.68 -9.14 5.37
C LEU A 16 -10.15 -9.06 5.37
N LEU A 17 -9.57 -8.00 5.98
CA LEU A 17 -8.13 -7.88 6.15
C LEU A 17 -7.58 -9.03 7.00
N LEU A 18 -8.26 -9.40 8.10
CA LEU A 18 -7.81 -10.43 9.03
C LEU A 18 -7.92 -11.85 8.49
N GLU A 19 -9.02 -12.20 7.82
CA GLU A 19 -9.32 -13.61 7.47
C GLU A 19 -9.60 -13.83 5.97
N GLY A 20 -9.91 -12.77 5.21
CA GLY A 20 -10.36 -12.89 3.82
C GLY A 20 -9.27 -12.77 2.77
N LEU A 21 -8.19 -12.03 3.05
CA LEU A 21 -7.13 -11.77 2.06
C LEU A 21 -6.40 -13.04 1.59
N GLU A 22 -6.30 -14.07 2.43
CA GLU A 22 -5.56 -15.30 2.08
C GLU A 22 -6.15 -16.06 0.88
N ALA A 23 -7.45 -15.89 0.63
CA ALA A 23 -8.15 -16.50 -0.50
C ALA A 23 -7.89 -15.77 -1.83
N LEU A 24 -7.42 -14.52 -1.79
CA LEU A 24 -7.34 -13.63 -2.95
C LEU A 24 -5.98 -13.73 -3.67
N LYS A 25 -5.54 -14.96 -3.99
CA LYS A 25 -4.23 -15.22 -4.61
C LYS A 25 -4.03 -14.59 -5.99
N ASP A 26 -5.14 -14.31 -6.68
CA ASP A 26 -5.16 -13.66 -8.00
C ASP A 26 -5.33 -12.13 -7.92
N LEU A 27 -5.28 -11.55 -6.72
CA LEU A 27 -5.36 -10.11 -6.53
C LEU A 27 -4.13 -9.42 -7.14
N VAL A 28 -4.39 -8.41 -7.97
CA VAL A 28 -3.38 -7.61 -8.65
C VAL A 28 -3.26 -6.23 -8.02
N THR A 29 -4.39 -5.67 -7.58
CA THR A 29 -4.47 -4.34 -6.98
C THR A 29 -5.25 -4.39 -5.69
N LEU A 30 -4.68 -3.85 -4.61
CA LEU A 30 -5.32 -3.67 -3.32
C LEU A 30 -5.35 -2.18 -2.99
N MET A 31 -6.56 -1.65 -2.82
CA MET A 31 -6.81 -0.25 -2.46
C MET A 31 -7.47 -0.21 -1.08
N LEU A 32 -6.87 0.54 -0.17
CA LEU A 32 -7.28 0.68 1.22
C LEU A 32 -7.53 2.16 1.49
N LEU A 33 -8.77 2.60 1.42
CA LEU A 33 -9.13 4.01 1.37
C LEU A 33 -9.96 4.37 2.61
N GLY A 34 -9.64 5.47 3.29
CA GLY A 34 -10.49 5.99 4.37
C GLY A 34 -10.63 5.06 5.59
N LEU A 35 -9.62 4.22 5.86
CA LEU A 35 -9.63 3.26 6.97
C LEU A 35 -9.41 3.93 8.34
N ALA A 36 -10.44 4.63 8.82
CA ALA A 36 -10.36 5.47 10.02
C ALA A 36 -10.07 4.74 11.34
N SER A 37 -10.38 3.44 11.43
CA SER A 37 -10.19 2.63 12.65
C SER A 37 -8.98 1.70 12.62
N ILE A 38 -8.50 1.34 11.43
CA ILE A 38 -7.45 0.32 11.26
C ILE A 38 -6.13 0.85 11.80
N GLN A 39 -5.53 0.08 12.70
CA GLN A 39 -4.23 0.41 13.31
C GLN A 39 -3.08 -0.35 12.65
N ARG A 40 -3.36 -1.55 12.14
CA ARG A 40 -2.35 -2.45 11.59
C ARG A 40 -2.86 -3.11 10.32
N LEU A 41 -2.01 -3.16 9.30
CA LEU A 41 -2.27 -3.98 8.14
C LEU A 41 -1.71 -5.40 8.38
N PRO A 42 -2.50 -6.47 8.19
CA PRO A 42 -2.02 -7.83 8.35
C PRO A 42 -1.02 -8.20 7.23
N SER A 43 -0.40 -9.37 7.36
CA SER A 43 0.55 -9.86 6.37
C SER A 43 -0.13 -10.04 5.01
N LEU A 44 0.45 -9.43 3.98
CA LEU A 44 -0.01 -9.57 2.61
C LEU A 44 0.69 -10.72 1.86
N SER A 45 1.51 -11.53 2.54
CA SER A 45 2.43 -12.51 1.92
C SER A 45 1.75 -13.53 0.98
N LYS A 46 0.45 -13.75 1.12
CA LYS A 46 -0.34 -14.65 0.26
C LYS A 46 -0.72 -14.02 -1.09
N LEU A 47 -0.66 -12.70 -1.22
CA LEU A 47 -1.04 -11.94 -2.41
C LEU A 47 0.13 -11.90 -3.42
N VAL A 48 0.66 -13.07 -3.80
CA VAL A 48 1.90 -13.19 -4.59
C VAL A 48 1.84 -12.54 -5.98
N LYS A 49 0.65 -12.27 -6.50
CA LYS A 49 0.41 -11.58 -7.78
C LYS A 49 0.15 -10.07 -7.62
N LEU A 50 0.18 -9.56 -6.40
CA LEU A 50 -0.09 -8.15 -6.13
C LEU A 50 1.00 -7.29 -6.77
N LYS A 51 0.56 -6.32 -7.58
CA LYS A 51 1.40 -5.36 -8.29
C LYS A 51 1.25 -3.95 -7.72
N TYR A 52 0.06 -3.62 -7.23
CA TYR A 52 -0.28 -2.28 -6.76
C TYR A 52 -0.86 -2.36 -5.35
N LEU A 53 -0.22 -1.65 -4.42
CA LEU A 53 -0.71 -1.44 -3.07
C LEU A 53 -0.94 0.06 -2.86
N ILE A 54 -2.19 0.44 -2.61
CA ILE A 54 -2.58 1.83 -2.38
C ILE A 54 -3.25 1.91 -1.00
N VAL A 55 -2.71 2.77 -0.14
CA VAL A 55 -3.26 3.06 1.19
C VAL A 55 -3.45 4.56 1.31
N THR A 56 -4.69 5.02 1.42
CA THR A 56 -5.02 6.43 1.58
C THR A 56 -5.90 6.65 2.81
N ASP A 57 -5.69 7.79 3.48
CA ASP A 57 -6.53 8.27 4.57
C ASP A 57 -6.81 7.21 5.66
N ALA A 58 -5.75 6.53 6.09
CA ALA A 58 -5.76 5.63 7.23
C ALA A 58 -5.05 6.28 8.44
N PRO A 59 -5.68 7.25 9.14
CA PRO A 59 -5.00 8.13 10.10
C PRO A 59 -4.52 7.39 11.36
N LYS A 60 -5.11 6.23 11.69
CA LYS A 60 -4.72 5.39 12.82
C LYS A 60 -3.72 4.29 12.45
N LEU A 61 -3.47 4.07 11.17
CA LEU A 61 -2.54 3.04 10.70
C LEU A 61 -1.13 3.39 11.16
N CYS A 62 -0.59 2.61 12.08
CA CYS A 62 0.75 2.82 12.64
C CYS A 62 1.77 1.80 12.15
N VAL A 63 1.31 0.63 11.66
CA VAL A 63 2.17 -0.47 11.20
C VAL A 63 1.63 -1.10 9.92
N ILE A 64 2.52 -1.27 8.95
CA ILE A 64 2.35 -2.16 7.81
C ILE A 64 3.37 -3.28 7.97
N GLU A 65 2.92 -4.53 7.98
CA GLU A 65 3.81 -5.70 8.08
C GLU A 65 4.77 -5.80 6.88
N SER A 66 5.77 -6.67 6.99
CA SER A 66 6.77 -6.88 5.92
C SER A 66 6.12 -7.14 4.56
N LEU A 67 6.65 -6.50 3.52
CA LEU A 67 6.23 -6.71 2.14
C LEU A 67 7.23 -7.59 1.36
N ALA A 68 8.23 -8.17 2.03
CA ALA A 68 9.31 -8.94 1.38
C ALA A 68 8.84 -10.09 0.48
N ASP A 69 7.67 -10.68 0.79
CA ASP A 69 7.14 -11.82 0.03
C ASP A 69 6.42 -11.40 -1.26
N LEU A 70 6.15 -10.10 -1.46
CA LEU A 70 5.40 -9.57 -2.59
C LEU A 70 6.31 -9.31 -3.80
N GLN A 71 6.96 -10.34 -4.33
CA GLN A 71 7.95 -10.20 -5.41
C GLN A 71 7.40 -9.64 -6.73
N SER A 72 6.07 -9.68 -6.92
CA SER A 72 5.40 -9.06 -8.07
C SER A 72 5.07 -7.58 -7.87
N LEU A 73 5.33 -7.00 -6.70
CA LEU A 73 4.91 -5.64 -6.36
C LEU A 73 5.71 -4.61 -7.16
N GLU A 74 4.99 -3.76 -7.88
CA GLU A 74 5.56 -2.75 -8.78
C GLU A 74 5.41 -1.33 -8.20
N HIS A 75 4.30 -1.06 -7.52
CA HIS A 75 3.95 0.27 -7.03
C HIS A 75 3.37 0.22 -5.61
N VAL A 76 3.85 1.13 -4.75
CA VAL A 76 3.35 1.34 -3.39
C VAL A 76 3.03 2.82 -3.20
N THR A 77 1.78 3.12 -2.85
CA THR A 77 1.33 4.48 -2.53
C THR A 77 0.75 4.52 -1.13
N ILE A 78 1.25 5.43 -0.28
CA ILE A 78 0.80 5.62 1.11
C ILE A 78 0.56 7.12 1.34
N ILE A 79 -0.71 7.52 1.42
CA ILE A 79 -1.09 8.94 1.52
C ILE A 79 -1.95 9.17 2.76
N GLY A 80 -1.66 10.21 3.54
CA GLY A 80 -2.51 10.61 4.67
C GLY A 80 -2.49 9.65 5.87
N CYS A 81 -1.55 8.70 5.93
CA CYS A 81 -1.36 7.80 7.08
C CYS A 81 -0.58 8.51 8.19
N THR A 82 -1.22 9.45 8.89
CA THR A 82 -0.57 10.35 9.85
C THR A 82 0.05 9.66 11.07
N SER A 83 -0.42 8.46 11.43
CA SER A 83 0.12 7.67 12.54
C SER A 83 1.21 6.69 12.13
N LEU A 84 1.53 6.56 10.84
CA LEU A 84 2.53 5.60 10.37
C LEU A 84 3.92 6.04 10.82
N GLU A 85 4.58 5.21 11.63
CA GLU A 85 5.87 5.56 12.24
C GLU A 85 7.06 5.11 11.41
N ARG A 86 6.90 4.00 10.66
CA ARG A 86 7.95 3.35 9.88
C ARG A 86 7.37 2.78 8.59
N LEU A 87 8.22 2.69 7.56
CA LEU A 87 7.89 1.97 6.33
C LEU A 87 7.93 0.46 6.55
N PRO A 88 7.16 -0.31 5.74
CA PRO A 88 7.27 -1.76 5.78
C PRO A 88 8.69 -2.22 5.42
N THR A 89 9.14 -3.26 6.09
CA THR A 89 10.44 -3.87 5.80
C THR A 89 10.39 -4.69 4.52
N GLY A 90 11.57 -4.98 3.95
CA GLY A 90 11.69 -5.84 2.76
C GLY A 90 11.53 -5.13 1.42
N LEU A 91 11.16 -3.85 1.39
CA LEU A 91 11.02 -3.06 0.15
C LEU A 91 12.27 -3.08 -0.75
N SER A 92 13.47 -3.08 -0.15
CA SER A 92 14.74 -3.14 -0.91
C SER A 92 14.98 -4.47 -1.60
N GLY A 93 14.31 -5.55 -1.17
CA GLY A 93 14.40 -6.88 -1.76
C GLY A 93 13.35 -7.14 -2.85
N LEU A 94 12.52 -6.15 -3.19
CA LEU A 94 11.47 -6.30 -4.20
C LEU A 94 12.02 -6.05 -5.60
N GLU A 95 12.18 -7.12 -6.37
CA GLU A 95 12.84 -7.05 -7.67
C GLU A 95 12.04 -6.32 -8.76
N GLN A 96 10.72 -6.25 -8.61
CA GLN A 96 9.84 -5.59 -9.57
C GLN A 96 9.40 -4.20 -9.14
N LEU A 97 9.82 -3.73 -7.97
CA LEU A 97 9.40 -2.43 -7.45
C LEU A 97 9.98 -1.31 -8.30
N ARG A 98 9.09 -0.43 -8.80
CA ARG A 98 9.38 0.69 -9.71
C ARG A 98 9.15 2.04 -9.06
N SER A 99 8.13 2.16 -8.21
CA SER A 99 7.78 3.44 -7.59
C SER A 99 7.30 3.25 -6.15
N ILE A 100 7.68 4.20 -5.30
CA ILE A 100 7.11 4.38 -3.97
C ILE A 100 6.72 5.85 -3.81
N GLU A 101 5.48 6.06 -3.39
CA GLU A 101 4.92 7.36 -3.09
C GLU A 101 4.44 7.39 -1.64
N ILE A 102 4.96 8.35 -0.87
CA ILE A 102 4.56 8.54 0.53
C ILE A 102 4.31 10.03 0.76
N GLN A 103 3.08 10.39 1.10
CA GLN A 103 2.67 11.78 1.33
C GLN A 103 1.81 11.91 2.59
N GLY A 104 1.93 13.02 3.31
CA GLY A 104 1.08 13.30 4.47
C GLY A 104 1.26 12.35 5.66
N CYS A 105 2.32 11.53 5.68
CA CYS A 105 2.64 10.61 6.78
C CYS A 105 3.49 11.34 7.85
N THR A 106 2.84 12.13 8.70
CA THR A 106 3.51 13.09 9.60
C THR A 106 4.40 12.48 10.68
N LYS A 107 4.12 11.24 11.13
CA LYS A 107 4.93 10.53 12.13
C LYS A 107 6.03 9.66 11.52
N LEU A 108 6.09 9.57 10.19
CA LEU A 108 7.08 8.76 9.52
C LEU A 108 8.43 9.47 9.59
N THR A 109 9.28 8.98 10.48
CA THR A 109 10.60 9.57 10.75
C THR A 109 11.74 8.77 10.14
N ASP A 110 11.54 7.47 9.92
CA ASP A 110 12.54 6.56 9.37
C ASP A 110 12.36 6.39 7.86
N LEU A 111 12.89 7.36 7.10
CA LEU A 111 12.98 7.29 5.64
C LEU A 111 14.29 6.61 5.17
N LEU A 112 15.13 6.11 6.08
CA LEU A 112 16.37 5.42 5.70
C LEU A 112 16.09 4.14 4.92
N ALA A 113 14.91 3.54 5.09
CA ALA A 113 14.46 2.42 4.27
C ALA A 113 14.35 2.78 2.78
N LEU A 114 14.02 4.04 2.43
CA LEU A 114 13.98 4.50 1.04
C LEU A 114 15.37 4.64 0.44
N SER A 115 16.36 5.02 1.26
CA SER A 115 17.76 5.14 0.80
C SER A 115 18.39 3.80 0.39
N LYS A 116 17.80 2.68 0.85
CA LYS A 116 18.23 1.32 0.52
C LYS A 116 17.58 0.78 -0.76
N LEU A 117 16.68 1.55 -1.38
CA LEU A 117 16.05 1.17 -2.63
C LEU A 117 17.04 1.32 -3.78
N ARG A 118 16.83 0.49 -4.79
CA ARG A 118 17.61 0.51 -6.03
C ARG A 118 17.42 1.87 -6.70
N SER A 119 18.45 2.39 -7.36
CA SER A 119 18.47 3.73 -7.99
C SER A 119 17.41 3.93 -9.09
N ASN A 120 16.79 2.85 -9.58
CA ASN A 120 15.72 2.88 -10.56
C ASN A 120 14.31 2.99 -9.95
N VAL A 121 14.18 2.96 -8.61
CA VAL A 121 12.93 3.28 -7.95
C VAL A 121 12.81 4.80 -7.94
N SER A 122 11.89 5.34 -8.73
CA SER A 122 11.63 6.78 -8.69
C SER A 122 11.03 7.12 -7.34
N ALA A 123 11.75 7.92 -6.53
CA ALA A 123 11.10 8.70 -5.48
C ALA A 123 10.21 9.71 -6.21
N TRP A 124 8.90 9.51 -6.15
CA TRP A 124 7.95 10.39 -6.83
C TRP A 124 8.18 11.84 -6.37
N GLN A 125 8.42 12.72 -7.34
CA GLN A 125 8.49 14.17 -7.12
C GLN A 125 7.09 14.74 -7.43
N PRO A 126 6.56 15.66 -6.60
CA PRO A 126 5.22 16.19 -6.76
C PRO A 126 5.13 17.11 -7.97
N ASN A 127 4.90 16.51 -9.14
CA ASN A 127 4.45 17.22 -10.32
C ASN A 127 2.96 16.94 -10.45
N SER A 128 2.16 17.83 -9.87
CA SER A 128 0.73 18.20 -10.11
C SER A 128 -0.35 17.19 -10.53
N ASP A 129 -0.06 15.93 -10.82
CA ASP A 129 -1.02 15.02 -11.43
C ASP A 129 -1.45 13.94 -10.44
N THR A 130 -2.73 13.94 -10.14
CA THR A 130 -3.52 12.91 -9.45
C THR A 130 -3.54 11.55 -10.19
N ASP A 131 -2.67 11.35 -11.16
CA ASP A 131 -2.80 10.37 -12.22
C ASP A 131 -2.55 8.92 -11.80
N LEU A 132 -1.80 8.61 -10.73
CA LEU A 132 -1.65 7.21 -10.30
C LEU A 132 -2.92 6.71 -9.61
N TYR A 133 -3.52 7.54 -8.78
CA TYR A 133 -4.82 7.25 -8.15
C TYR A 133 -5.91 7.16 -9.23
N ASP A 134 -5.98 8.16 -10.11
CA ASP A 134 -6.99 8.21 -11.18
C ASP A 134 -6.77 7.13 -12.25
N SER A 135 -5.53 6.79 -12.61
CA SER A 135 -5.23 5.72 -13.58
C SER A 135 -5.47 4.32 -13.02
N VAL A 136 -5.08 4.04 -11.77
CA VAL A 136 -5.35 2.74 -11.15
C VAL A 136 -6.86 2.58 -10.88
N PHE A 137 -7.54 3.65 -10.49
CA PHE A 137 -9.00 3.67 -10.33
C PHE A 137 -9.75 3.57 -11.69
N ALA A 138 -9.20 4.15 -12.76
CA ALA A 138 -9.75 3.98 -14.11
C ALA A 138 -9.57 2.54 -14.64
N LEU A 139 -8.44 1.91 -14.32
CA LEU A 139 -8.14 0.51 -14.70
C LEU A 139 -8.93 -0.52 -13.87
N SER A 140 -9.44 -0.17 -12.70
CA SER A 140 -10.24 -1.07 -11.84
C SER A 140 -11.72 -1.16 -12.22
N LYS A 141 -12.21 -0.30 -13.12
CA LYS A 141 -13.62 -0.24 -13.57
C LYS A 141 -13.93 -1.02 -14.86
N HIS A 142 -13.02 -1.85 -15.35
CA HIS A 142 -13.20 -2.74 -16.51
C HIS A 142 -12.96 -4.21 -16.14
#